data_AF-A0A0S8KIN7-F1
#
_entry.id   AF-A0A0S8KIN7-F1
#
_cell.length_a   1.000
_cell.length_b   1.000
_cell.length_c   1.000
_cell.angle_alpha   90.00
_cell.angle_beta   90.00
_cell.angle_gamma   90.00
#
_symmetry.space_group_name_H-M   'P 1'
#
loop_
_entity.id
_entity.type
_entity.pdbx_description
1 polymer ?
#
loop_
_entity_poly.entity_id
_entity_poly.type
_entity_poly.pdbx_seq_one_letter_code
_entity_poly.pdbx_strand_id
1 'polypeptide(L)'
;MKRSDRAPDRIKTVRETAEYLRTFAQFPLALRRFARHKLTVDEAEHVIRQRMAQREETFLRIVERSIYGYAQSPYLELLEMAGCQFGDLRDMVQHRGLEKTLRALREAGVFVTFEEFKGRKPIIRDGRKIRVRPRDFDNPFAARHFTIQTGGSTGSPSNVAANLDHVAARAPHQLLTLAAHSLLDAPAAIWRGILPASTLRSMLWRAYAGCLPQRWFSNIGWRDSKDWLKYGLATSYIVFWMRLLGLRLPLPEIVKVDQALVVA
;
A
#
# COMPACT_ATOMS: atom_id res chain seq x y z
N MET A 1 39.80 15.70 -0.57
CA MET A 1 39.46 14.49 -1.35
C MET A 1 39.58 13.28 -0.43
N LYS A 2 38.48 12.84 0.21
CA LYS A 2 38.47 11.67 1.11
C LYS A 2 37.38 10.71 0.63
N ARG A 3 37.80 9.55 0.09
CA ARG A 3 36.92 8.39 -0.13
C ARG A 3 36.44 7.89 1.24
N SER A 4 35.14 7.82 1.44
CA SER A 4 34.52 7.09 2.55
C SER A 4 33.84 5.86 1.94
N ASP A 5 34.58 4.77 1.86
CA ASP A 5 34.03 3.44 1.60
C ASP A 5 33.30 2.95 2.85
N ARG A 6 31.98 3.15 2.89
CA ARG A 6 31.12 2.36 3.79
C ARG A 6 30.86 1.02 3.12
N ALA A 7 31.58 -0.01 3.56
CA ALA A 7 31.22 -1.38 3.24
C ALA A 7 29.77 -1.65 3.70
N PRO A 8 28.88 -2.16 2.83
CA PRO A 8 27.54 -2.56 3.25
C PRO A 8 27.64 -3.75 4.22
N ASP A 9 26.95 -3.61 5.34
CA ASP A 9 26.87 -4.56 6.45
C ASP A 9 26.33 -5.92 5.97
N ARG A 10 27.22 -6.89 5.74
CA ARG A 10 26.91 -8.19 5.08
C ARG A 10 25.78 -8.97 5.77
N ILE A 11 25.58 -8.79 7.07
CA ILE A 11 24.54 -9.48 7.85
C ILE A 11 23.13 -8.95 7.50
N LYS A 12 22.99 -7.64 7.24
CA LYS A 12 21.73 -7.05 6.76
C LYS A 12 21.34 -7.59 5.39
N THR A 13 22.32 -7.69 4.49
CA THR A 13 22.09 -8.15 3.11
C THR A 13 21.57 -9.59 3.08
N VAL A 14 22.07 -10.48 3.95
CA VAL A 14 21.63 -11.88 4.03
C VAL A 14 20.20 -12.00 4.54
N ARG A 15 19.83 -11.24 5.59
CA ARG A 15 18.48 -11.26 6.15
C ARG A 15 17.43 -10.69 5.18
N GLU A 16 17.76 -9.57 4.53
CA GLU A 16 16.91 -8.97 3.48
C GLU A 16 16.72 -9.92 2.30
N THR A 17 17.78 -10.61 1.87
CA THR A 17 17.72 -11.60 0.79
C THR A 17 16.86 -12.81 1.16
N ALA A 18 16.97 -13.32 2.40
CA ALA A 18 16.17 -14.43 2.88
C ALA A 18 14.68 -14.07 3.01
N GLU A 19 14.35 -12.87 3.50
CA GLU A 19 12.98 -12.35 3.55
C GLU A 19 12.40 -12.18 2.14
N TYR A 20 13.22 -11.72 1.18
CA TYR A 20 12.83 -11.61 -0.23
C TYR A 20 12.56 -12.99 -0.83
N LEU A 21 13.43 -13.98 -0.63
CA LEU A 21 13.22 -15.35 -1.14
C LEU A 21 11.98 -16.03 -0.56
N ARG A 22 11.73 -15.87 0.76
CA ARG A 22 10.51 -16.38 1.40
C ARG A 22 9.25 -15.74 0.81
N THR A 23 9.30 -14.44 0.59
CA THR A 23 8.21 -13.67 -0.06
C THR A 23 7.91 -14.24 -1.45
N PHE A 24 8.93 -14.46 -2.28
CA PHE A 24 8.74 -15.06 -3.60
C PHE A 24 8.19 -16.49 -3.49
N ALA A 25 8.71 -17.32 -2.59
CA ALA A 25 8.22 -18.69 -2.43
C ALA A 25 6.75 -18.78 -1.97
N GLN A 26 6.29 -17.83 -1.14
CA GLN A 26 4.91 -17.81 -0.64
C GLN A 26 3.91 -17.22 -1.64
N PHE A 27 4.38 -16.42 -2.60
CA PHE A 27 3.52 -15.70 -3.54
C PHE A 27 2.58 -16.62 -4.33
N PRO A 28 3.02 -17.76 -4.93
CA PRO A 28 2.13 -18.65 -5.66
C PRO A 28 0.98 -19.21 -4.82
N LEU A 29 1.26 -19.58 -3.56
CA LEU A 29 0.25 -20.12 -2.64
C LEU A 29 -0.76 -19.04 -2.25
N ALA A 30 -0.28 -17.84 -1.91
CA ALA A 30 -1.12 -16.71 -1.58
C ALA A 30 -1.97 -16.27 -2.79
N LEU A 31 -1.38 -16.25 -3.98
CA LEU A 31 -2.07 -15.95 -5.23
C LEU A 31 -3.11 -17.02 -5.58
N ARG A 32 -2.83 -18.30 -5.36
CA ARG A 32 -3.82 -19.38 -5.56
C ARG A 32 -5.03 -19.19 -4.65
N ARG A 33 -4.82 -18.84 -3.38
CA ARG A 33 -5.91 -18.53 -2.45
C ARG A 33 -6.70 -17.30 -2.92
N PHE A 34 -5.99 -16.27 -3.36
CA PHE A 34 -6.57 -15.01 -3.83
C PHE A 34 -7.39 -15.18 -5.12
N ALA A 35 -6.94 -16.01 -6.06
CA ALA A 35 -7.61 -16.25 -7.34
C ALA A 35 -8.82 -17.19 -7.26
N ARG A 36 -8.99 -17.93 -6.15
CA ARG A 36 -10.12 -18.87 -5.97
C ARG A 36 -11.47 -18.18 -5.82
N HIS A 37 -11.49 -16.95 -5.33
CA HIS A 37 -12.71 -16.22 -5.05
C HIS A 37 -12.71 -14.93 -5.87
N LYS A 38 -13.82 -14.67 -6.54
CA LYS A 38 -14.06 -13.43 -7.30
C LYS A 38 -15.04 -12.60 -6.52
N LEU A 39 -14.65 -11.36 -6.23
CA LEU A 39 -15.50 -10.40 -5.53
C LEU A 39 -16.65 -9.96 -6.43
N THR A 40 -17.87 -10.09 -5.92
CA THR A 40 -19.08 -9.57 -6.57
C THR A 40 -19.42 -8.16 -6.09
N VAL A 41 -20.31 -7.46 -6.81
CA VAL A 41 -20.77 -6.12 -6.44
C VAL A 41 -21.52 -6.15 -5.10
N ASP A 42 -22.40 -7.13 -4.91
CA ASP A 42 -23.18 -7.30 -3.67
C ASP A 42 -22.26 -7.57 -2.47
N GLU A 43 -21.27 -8.45 -2.63
CA GLU A 43 -20.26 -8.69 -1.59
C GLU A 43 -19.44 -7.44 -1.30
N ALA A 44 -19.05 -6.69 -2.33
CA ALA A 44 -18.33 -5.43 -2.14
C ALA A 44 -19.17 -4.41 -1.37
N GLU A 45 -20.45 -4.28 -1.69
CA GLU A 45 -21.38 -3.41 -0.97
C GLU A 45 -21.52 -3.85 0.49
N HIS A 46 -21.75 -5.15 0.72
CA HIS A 46 -21.86 -5.72 2.07
C HIS A 46 -20.60 -5.45 2.89
N VAL A 47 -19.41 -5.68 2.32
CA VAL A 47 -18.12 -5.43 2.97
C VAL A 47 -17.96 -3.95 3.33
N ILE A 48 -18.31 -3.02 2.44
CA ILE A 48 -18.23 -1.59 2.75
C ILE A 48 -19.23 -1.20 3.83
N ARG A 49 -20.49 -1.66 3.75
CA ARG A 49 -21.52 -1.40 4.77
C ARG A 49 -21.07 -1.92 6.15
N GLN A 50 -20.57 -3.14 6.23
CA GLN A 50 -20.07 -3.72 7.47
C GLN A 50 -18.90 -2.91 8.03
N ARG A 51 -17.91 -2.54 7.19
CA ARG A 51 -16.78 -1.72 7.63
C ARG A 51 -17.20 -0.34 8.12
N MET A 52 -18.26 0.22 7.53
CA MET A 52 -18.80 1.50 7.98
C MET A 52 -19.52 1.37 9.31
N ALA A 53 -20.31 0.31 9.51
CA ALA A 53 -20.95 0.01 10.78
C ALA A 53 -19.93 -0.25 11.91
N GLN A 54 -18.82 -0.92 11.61
CA GLN A 54 -17.79 -1.30 12.59
C GLN A 54 -16.61 -0.32 12.65
N ARG A 55 -16.73 0.88 12.06
CA ARG A 55 -15.60 1.79 11.85
C ARG A 55 -14.97 2.25 13.17
N GLU A 56 -15.80 2.60 14.14
CA GLU A 56 -15.37 3.14 15.43
C GLU A 56 -14.65 2.07 16.26
N GLU A 57 -15.25 0.89 16.37
CA GLU A 57 -14.64 -0.26 17.03
C GLU A 57 -13.32 -0.66 16.37
N THR A 58 -13.29 -0.70 15.04
CA THR A 58 -12.07 -1.02 14.27
C THR A 58 -10.99 0.02 14.48
N PHE A 59 -11.33 1.30 14.51
CA PHE A 59 -10.39 2.38 14.82
C PHE A 59 -9.78 2.19 16.22
N LEU A 60 -10.62 1.99 17.25
CA LEU A 60 -10.16 1.81 18.62
C LEU A 60 -9.25 0.58 18.76
N ARG A 61 -9.61 -0.56 18.16
CA ARG A 61 -8.78 -1.77 18.16
C ARG A 61 -7.42 -1.55 17.50
N ILE A 62 -7.35 -0.78 16.41
CA ILE A 62 -6.08 -0.44 15.76
C ILE A 62 -5.26 0.46 16.67
N VAL A 63 -5.85 1.54 17.19
CA VAL A 63 -5.13 2.51 18.04
C VAL A 63 -4.64 1.88 19.34
N GLU A 64 -5.44 1.07 20.00
CA GLU A 64 -5.07 0.31 21.19
C GLU A 64 -3.81 -0.51 20.94
N ARG A 65 -3.80 -1.28 19.86
CA ARG A 65 -2.71 -2.22 19.57
C ARG A 65 -1.46 -1.54 19.00
N SER A 66 -1.62 -0.67 18.00
CA SER A 66 -0.49 -0.12 17.22
C SER A 66 0.00 1.24 17.71
N ILE A 67 -0.68 1.86 18.68
CA ILE A 67 -0.25 3.12 19.28
C ILE A 67 -0.03 2.93 20.77
N TYR A 68 -1.09 2.71 21.56
CA TYR A 68 -0.95 2.58 23.02
C TYR A 68 -0.19 1.31 23.44
N GLY A 69 -0.39 0.20 22.73
CA GLY A 69 0.34 -1.06 22.93
C GLY A 69 1.72 -1.11 22.27
N TYR A 70 2.17 -0.02 21.65
CA TYR A 70 3.45 0.03 20.94
C TYR A 70 4.22 1.30 21.28
N ALA A 71 5.10 1.21 22.29
CA ALA A 71 5.85 2.32 22.87
C ALA A 71 6.73 3.12 21.88
N GLN A 72 7.05 2.56 20.71
CA GLN A 72 7.83 3.25 19.68
C GLN A 72 6.97 4.07 18.69
N SER A 73 5.65 4.08 18.86
CA SER A 73 4.74 4.84 18.00
C SER A 73 4.90 6.35 18.21
N PRO A 74 5.23 7.14 17.17
CA PRO A 74 5.27 8.60 17.31
C PRO A 74 3.92 9.22 17.68
N TYR A 75 2.82 8.53 17.39
CA TYR A 75 1.49 8.98 17.78
C TYR A 75 1.24 8.84 19.28
N LEU A 76 1.91 7.92 19.97
CA LEU A 76 1.77 7.73 21.41
C LEU A 76 2.30 8.97 22.14
N GLU A 77 3.51 9.42 21.79
CA GLU A 77 4.09 10.64 22.36
C GLU A 77 3.18 11.87 22.12
N LEU A 78 2.56 11.98 20.93
CA LEU A 78 1.62 13.08 20.65
C LEU A 78 0.35 13.00 21.50
N LEU A 79 -0.20 11.80 21.71
CA LEU A 79 -1.38 11.60 22.54
C LEU A 79 -1.08 11.89 24.02
N GLU A 80 0.11 11.51 24.50
CA GLU A 80 0.58 11.85 25.85
C GLU A 80 0.76 13.36 26.04
N MET A 81 1.32 14.05 25.03
CA MET A 81 1.43 15.51 25.06
C MET A 81 0.07 16.20 25.11
N ALA A 82 -0.93 15.65 24.42
CA ALA A 82 -2.31 16.11 24.47
C ALA A 82 -3.08 15.66 25.73
N GLY A 83 -2.45 14.91 26.63
CA GLY A 83 -3.09 14.39 27.85
C GLY A 83 -4.21 13.38 27.58
N CYS A 84 -4.20 12.68 26.44
CA CYS A 84 -5.25 11.75 26.02
C CYS A 84 -4.81 10.29 26.25
N GLN A 85 -5.32 9.67 27.31
CA GLN A 85 -5.16 8.23 27.54
C GLN A 85 -6.10 7.44 26.63
N PHE A 86 -5.89 6.12 26.54
CA PHE A 86 -6.75 5.27 25.71
C PHE A 86 -8.21 5.25 26.20
N GLY A 87 -8.43 5.30 27.52
CA GLY A 87 -9.75 5.44 28.12
C GLY A 87 -10.46 6.70 27.64
N ASP A 88 -9.77 7.85 27.72
CA ASP A 88 -10.29 9.13 27.22
C ASP A 88 -10.64 9.05 25.73
N LEU A 89 -9.75 8.47 24.91
CA LEU A 89 -10.00 8.33 23.47
C LEU A 89 -11.24 7.48 23.19
N ARG A 90 -11.39 6.34 23.88
CA ARG A 90 -12.54 5.45 23.75
C ARG A 90 -13.82 6.19 24.12
N ASP A 91 -13.82 6.88 25.25
CA ASP A 91 -14.99 7.62 25.73
C ASP A 91 -15.34 8.76 24.76
N MET A 92 -14.35 9.47 24.22
CA MET A 92 -14.55 10.50 23.21
C MET A 92 -15.17 9.92 21.92
N VAL A 93 -14.71 8.76 21.43
CA VAL A 93 -15.32 8.10 20.27
C VAL A 93 -16.76 7.71 20.56
N GLN A 94 -17.04 7.10 21.71
CA GLN A 94 -18.39 6.66 22.08
C GLN A 94 -19.40 7.81 22.20
N HIS A 95 -19.00 8.95 22.77
CA HIS A 95 -19.94 10.04 23.09
C HIS A 95 -20.17 11.03 21.93
N ARG A 96 -19.14 11.33 21.13
CA ARG A 96 -19.22 12.34 20.07
C ARG A 96 -18.91 11.79 18.67
N GLY A 97 -18.67 10.50 18.55
CA GLY A 97 -18.33 9.83 17.30
C GLY A 97 -16.88 10.05 16.88
N LEU A 98 -16.45 9.25 15.90
CA LEU A 98 -15.08 9.25 15.39
C LEU A 98 -14.64 10.59 14.78
N GLU A 99 -15.45 11.19 13.91
CA GLU A 99 -15.09 12.40 13.16
C GLU A 99 -14.79 13.60 14.08
N LYS A 100 -15.68 13.84 15.04
CA LYS A 100 -15.50 14.94 16.01
C LYS A 100 -14.30 14.66 16.92
N THR A 101 -14.06 13.39 17.24
CA THR A 101 -12.90 12.97 18.01
C THR A 101 -11.59 13.22 17.28
N LEU A 102 -11.47 12.83 16.00
CA LEU A 102 -10.28 13.10 15.20
C LEU A 102 -10.02 14.60 15.03
N ARG A 103 -11.08 15.41 14.94
CA ARG A 103 -10.96 16.87 14.87
C ARG A 103 -10.40 17.46 16.17
N ALA A 104 -10.95 17.05 17.31
CA ALA A 104 -10.47 17.49 18.62
C ALA A 104 -9.02 17.07 18.88
N LEU A 105 -8.64 15.84 18.51
CA LEU A 105 -7.25 15.38 18.59
C LEU A 105 -6.31 16.24 17.74
N ARG A 106 -6.71 16.55 16.51
CA ARG A 106 -5.95 17.44 15.63
C ARG A 106 -5.78 18.84 16.23
N GLU A 107 -6.85 19.40 16.80
CA GLU A 107 -6.83 20.70 17.49
C GLU A 107 -5.90 20.69 18.72
N ALA A 108 -5.85 19.56 19.43
CA ALA A 108 -4.90 19.31 20.52
C ALA A 108 -3.47 18.98 20.05
N GLY A 109 -3.14 19.16 18.77
CA GLY A 109 -1.79 18.98 18.24
C GLY A 109 -1.45 17.55 17.79
N VAL A 110 -2.37 16.59 17.89
CA VAL A 110 -2.18 15.19 17.49
C VAL A 110 -2.38 15.04 15.98
N PHE A 111 -1.37 15.48 15.22
CA PHE A 111 -1.30 15.29 13.78
C PHE A 111 0.15 15.35 13.30
N VAL A 112 0.40 14.77 12.13
CA VAL A 112 1.70 14.74 11.48
C VAL A 112 1.58 15.36 10.09
N THR A 113 2.41 16.36 9.79
CA THR A 113 2.51 16.97 8.48
C THR A 113 3.36 16.12 7.53
N PHE A 114 3.29 16.39 6.22
CA PHE A 114 4.06 15.65 5.23
C PHE A 114 5.58 15.71 5.48
N GLU A 115 6.12 16.89 5.80
CA GLU A 115 7.55 17.09 6.05
C GLU A 115 8.02 16.40 7.35
N GLU A 116 7.15 16.38 8.37
CA GLU A 116 7.36 15.62 9.61
C GLU A 116 7.35 14.10 9.32
N PHE A 117 6.34 13.61 8.59
CA PHE A 117 6.21 12.19 8.22
C PHE A 117 7.42 11.70 7.41
N LYS A 118 7.93 12.52 6.49
CA LYS A 118 9.14 12.21 5.71
C LYS A 118 10.43 12.27 6.55
N GLY A 119 10.36 12.67 7.82
CA GLY A 119 11.52 12.84 8.70
C GLY A 119 12.44 13.99 8.28
N ARG A 120 11.96 14.90 7.41
CA ARG A 120 12.71 16.08 6.94
C ARG A 120 12.72 17.16 8.02
N LYS A 121 11.62 17.26 8.78
CA LYS A 121 11.49 18.11 9.95
C LYS A 121 11.15 17.25 11.17
N PRO A 122 11.65 17.58 12.37
CA PRO A 122 11.13 17.00 13.60
C PRO A 122 9.70 17.48 13.84
N ILE A 123 8.92 16.73 14.61
CA ILE A 123 7.62 17.22 15.10
C ILE A 123 7.91 18.10 16.31
N ILE A 124 7.31 19.29 16.34
CA ILE A 124 7.40 20.21 17.48
C ILE A 124 5.98 20.57 17.91
N ARG A 125 5.61 20.24 19.15
CA ARG A 125 4.32 20.55 19.78
C ARG A 125 4.58 20.99 21.22
N ASP A 126 3.99 22.11 21.63
CA ASP A 126 4.11 22.67 22.99
C ASP A 126 5.56 22.70 23.53
N GLY A 127 6.50 23.12 22.68
CA GLY A 127 7.93 23.20 23.01
C GLY A 127 8.67 21.86 23.07
N ARG A 128 7.98 20.72 23.01
CA ARG A 128 8.57 19.38 22.96
C ARG A 128 8.88 18.98 21.52
N LYS A 129 10.00 18.26 21.34
CA LYS A 129 10.54 17.86 20.04
C LYS A 129 10.58 16.35 19.92
N ILE A 130 9.85 15.81 18.96
CA ILE A 130 9.85 14.37 18.62
C ILE A 130 10.67 14.19 17.34
N ARG A 131 11.70 13.35 17.39
CA ARG A 131 12.52 13.04 16.21
C ARG A 131 12.01 11.77 15.56
N VAL A 132 11.42 11.92 14.37
CA VAL A 132 10.84 10.81 13.61
C VAL A 132 11.63 10.49 12.35
N ARG A 133 11.51 9.25 11.91
CA ARG A 133 11.92 8.71 10.61
C ARG A 133 10.70 8.09 9.93
N PRO A 134 10.67 7.99 8.59
CA PRO A 134 9.53 7.42 7.89
C PRO A 134 9.09 6.04 8.38
N ARG A 135 10.05 5.18 8.76
CA ARG A 135 9.79 3.82 9.27
C ARG A 135 9.12 3.78 10.65
N ASP A 136 9.20 4.86 11.41
CA ASP A 136 8.59 4.92 12.76
C ASP A 136 7.06 4.96 12.65
N PHE A 137 6.53 5.24 11.44
CA PHE A 137 5.10 5.18 11.11
C PHE A 137 4.67 3.86 10.45
N ASP A 138 5.57 2.89 10.29
CA ASP A 138 5.21 1.58 9.75
C ASP A 138 4.33 0.84 10.77
N ASN A 139 3.27 0.17 10.30
CA ASN A 139 2.47 -0.70 11.17
C ASN A 139 3.28 -1.96 11.54
N PRO A 140 3.67 -2.17 12.81
CA PRO A 140 4.52 -3.29 13.21
C PRO A 140 3.82 -4.65 13.12
N PHE A 141 2.49 -4.67 13.04
CA PHE A 141 1.68 -5.88 12.98
C PHE A 141 1.22 -6.23 11.56
N ALA A 142 1.60 -5.43 10.55
CA ALA A 142 1.22 -5.70 9.17
C ALA A 142 2.09 -6.79 8.54
N ALA A 143 1.47 -7.83 7.99
CA ALA A 143 2.16 -8.84 7.20
C ALA A 143 2.72 -8.23 5.90
N ARG A 144 3.97 -8.54 5.57
CA ARG A 144 4.68 -8.04 4.37
C ARG A 144 4.79 -9.18 3.34
N HIS A 145 3.97 -9.17 2.29
CA HIS A 145 3.98 -10.22 1.25
C HIS A 145 4.69 -9.82 -0.04
N PHE A 146 5.01 -8.54 -0.26
CA PHE A 146 5.98 -8.03 -1.25
C PHE A 146 6.11 -6.52 -1.05
N THR A 147 7.12 -5.89 -1.64
CA THR A 147 7.34 -4.44 -1.54
C THR A 147 7.09 -3.77 -2.88
N ILE A 148 6.14 -2.84 -2.94
CA ILE A 148 5.93 -1.91 -4.05
C ILE A 148 6.52 -0.57 -3.64
N GLN A 149 7.35 0.02 -4.49
CA GLN A 149 7.78 1.40 -4.29
C GLN A 149 6.64 2.36 -4.64
N THR A 150 6.35 3.33 -3.77
CA THR A 150 5.52 4.48 -4.14
C THR A 150 6.18 5.24 -5.29
N GLY A 151 5.40 5.71 -6.26
CA GLY A 151 5.89 6.65 -7.27
C GLY A 151 6.50 7.86 -6.56
N GLY A 152 7.83 8.00 -6.64
CA GLY A 152 8.62 8.99 -5.92
C GLY A 152 8.47 10.41 -6.48
N SER A 153 7.26 10.83 -6.85
CA SER A 153 7.00 12.12 -7.50
C SER A 153 7.41 13.32 -6.64
N THR A 154 7.62 13.15 -5.34
CA THR A 154 8.04 14.23 -4.41
C THR A 154 9.22 13.85 -3.49
N GLY A 155 9.98 12.79 -3.80
CA GLY A 155 11.20 12.42 -3.08
C GLY A 155 11.50 10.92 -3.05
N SER A 156 12.49 10.52 -2.22
CA SER A 156 12.96 9.14 -2.09
C SER A 156 11.80 8.15 -1.93
N PRO A 157 11.73 7.11 -2.78
CA PRO A 157 10.63 6.15 -2.76
C PRO A 157 10.48 5.48 -1.38
N SER A 158 9.27 5.48 -0.84
CA SER A 158 8.93 4.64 0.32
C SER A 158 8.50 3.26 -0.15
N ASN A 159 9.08 2.24 0.47
CA ASN A 159 8.71 0.84 0.29
C ASN A 159 7.35 0.60 0.93
N VAL A 160 6.29 0.50 0.13
CA VAL A 160 4.97 0.05 0.61
C VAL A 160 4.94 -1.45 0.47
N ALA A 161 4.93 -2.17 1.58
CA ALA A 161 4.66 -3.59 1.54
C ALA A 161 3.26 -3.80 0.95
N ALA A 162 3.15 -4.28 -0.28
CA ALA A 162 1.89 -4.69 -0.83
C ALA A 162 1.60 -6.10 -0.33
N ASN A 163 0.48 -6.22 0.36
CA ASN A 163 -0.09 -7.47 0.79
C ASN A 163 -1.26 -7.78 -0.16
N LEU A 164 -1.43 -9.05 -0.59
CA LEU A 164 -2.65 -9.44 -1.31
C LEU A 164 -3.91 -9.16 -0.48
N ASP A 165 -3.84 -9.23 0.85
CA ASP A 165 -4.91 -8.78 1.75
C ASP A 165 -5.16 -7.28 1.63
N HIS A 166 -4.12 -6.46 1.42
CA HIS A 166 -4.28 -5.03 1.17
C HIS A 166 -4.94 -4.78 -0.19
N VAL A 167 -4.58 -5.57 -1.21
CA VAL A 167 -5.24 -5.53 -2.53
C VAL A 167 -6.71 -5.90 -2.39
N ALA A 168 -7.03 -7.00 -1.71
CA ALA A 168 -8.39 -7.44 -1.42
C ALA A 168 -9.15 -6.40 -0.58
N ALA A 169 -8.50 -5.78 0.41
CA ALA A 169 -9.13 -4.77 1.24
C ALA A 169 -9.53 -3.52 0.44
N ARG A 170 -8.77 -3.13 -0.59
CA ARG A 170 -9.09 -1.99 -1.45
C ARG A 170 -10.04 -2.30 -2.60
N ALA A 171 -10.11 -3.56 -3.04
CA ALA A 171 -10.89 -3.96 -4.21
C ALA A 171 -12.39 -3.60 -4.14
N PRO A 172 -13.11 -3.74 -3.00
CA PRO A 172 -14.51 -3.33 -2.90
C PRO A 172 -14.76 -1.88 -3.32
N HIS A 173 -13.90 -0.95 -2.88
CA HIS A 173 -14.02 0.46 -3.27
C HIS A 173 -13.87 0.64 -4.78
N GLN A 174 -12.90 -0.03 -5.40
CA GLN A 174 -12.66 0.08 -6.84
C GLN A 174 -13.79 -0.55 -7.66
N LEU A 175 -14.29 -1.71 -7.24
CA LEU A 175 -15.39 -2.40 -7.90
C LEU A 175 -16.67 -1.56 -7.85
N LEU A 176 -17.02 -1.00 -6.68
CA LEU A 176 -18.17 -0.12 -6.53
C LEU A 176 -18.03 1.17 -7.33
N THR A 177 -16.83 1.74 -7.45
CA THR A 177 -16.59 2.88 -8.36
C THR A 177 -16.89 2.51 -9.80
N LEU A 178 -16.40 1.36 -10.30
CA LEU A 178 -16.72 0.91 -11.65
C LEU A 178 -18.22 0.66 -11.83
N ALA A 179 -18.87 0.02 -10.86
CA ALA A 179 -20.31 -0.23 -10.87
C ALA A 179 -21.12 1.07 -10.93
N ALA A 180 -20.80 2.05 -10.10
CA ALA A 180 -21.48 3.34 -10.05
C ALA A 180 -21.38 4.13 -11.37
N HIS A 181 -20.31 3.91 -12.14
CA HIS A 181 -20.10 4.52 -13.45
C HIS A 181 -20.56 3.63 -14.63
N SER A 182 -21.18 2.47 -14.38
CA SER A 182 -21.55 1.51 -15.42
C SER A 182 -20.36 1.04 -16.28
N LEU A 183 -19.18 0.90 -15.65
CA LEU A 183 -17.91 0.54 -16.30
C LEU A 183 -17.45 -0.90 -16.01
N LEU A 184 -18.30 -1.75 -15.42
CA LEU A 184 -17.92 -3.13 -15.10
C LEU A 184 -17.63 -3.96 -16.35
N ASP A 185 -18.48 -3.81 -17.36
CA ASP A 185 -18.39 -4.54 -18.63
C ASP A 185 -17.65 -3.75 -19.72
N ALA A 186 -17.22 -2.52 -19.41
CA ALA A 186 -16.50 -1.68 -20.34
C ALA A 186 -15.15 -2.31 -20.71
N PRO A 187 -14.80 -2.40 -22.01
CA PRO A 187 -13.45 -2.77 -22.43
C PRO A 187 -12.42 -1.86 -21.77
N ALA A 188 -11.42 -2.46 -21.12
CA ALA A 188 -10.38 -1.72 -20.42
C ALA A 188 -9.00 -2.04 -20.99
N ALA A 189 -8.18 -1.00 -21.14
CA ALA A 189 -6.75 -1.11 -21.37
C ALA A 189 -5.99 -0.36 -20.27
N ILE A 190 -4.76 -0.78 -19.99
CA ILE A 190 -3.86 -0.05 -19.08
C ILE A 190 -2.66 0.42 -19.87
N TRP A 191 -2.39 1.73 -19.86
CA TRP A 191 -1.14 2.30 -20.35
C TRP A 191 -0.27 2.77 -19.18
N ARG A 192 0.60 1.88 -18.73
CA ARG A 192 1.50 2.11 -17.58
C ARG A 192 2.64 1.09 -17.60
N GLY A 193 3.82 1.52 -17.19
CA GLY A 193 5.02 0.70 -17.17
C GLY A 193 4.93 -0.65 -16.45
N ILE A 194 5.91 -1.52 -16.70
CA ILE A 194 6.24 -2.67 -15.84
C ILE A 194 6.75 -2.21 -14.46
N LEU A 195 7.13 -3.16 -13.58
CA LEU A 195 7.73 -2.78 -12.28
C LEU A 195 8.88 -1.78 -12.46
N PRO A 196 9.06 -0.83 -11.53
CA PRO A 196 8.39 -0.68 -10.23
C PRO A 196 7.04 0.04 -10.29
N ALA A 197 6.48 0.29 -11.48
CA ALA A 197 5.17 0.93 -11.59
C ALA A 197 4.09 0.11 -10.88
N SER A 198 3.04 0.79 -10.44
CA SER A 198 1.93 0.18 -9.69
C SER A 198 0.99 -0.70 -10.54
N THR A 199 1.33 -0.98 -11.80
CA THR A 199 0.49 -1.70 -12.76
C THR A 199 0.10 -3.10 -12.28
N LEU A 200 1.04 -3.86 -11.72
CA LEU A 200 0.74 -5.21 -11.22
C LEU A 200 -0.23 -5.20 -10.04
N ARG A 201 -0.19 -4.18 -9.18
CA ARG A 201 -1.21 -3.98 -8.14
C ARG A 201 -2.58 -3.73 -8.75
N SER A 202 -2.64 -2.94 -9.83
CA SER A 202 -3.88 -2.72 -10.58
C SER A 202 -4.40 -4.00 -11.21
N MET A 203 -3.53 -4.83 -11.79
CA MET A 203 -3.89 -6.13 -12.37
C MET A 203 -4.41 -7.10 -11.30
N LEU A 204 -3.80 -7.15 -10.11
CA LEU A 204 -4.21 -8.04 -9.02
C LEU A 204 -5.61 -7.72 -8.51
N TRP A 205 -5.93 -6.45 -8.21
CA TRP A 205 -7.30 -6.15 -7.74
C TRP A 205 -8.33 -6.37 -8.87
N ARG A 206 -7.98 -6.06 -10.13
CA ARG A 206 -8.86 -6.32 -11.28
C ARG A 206 -9.10 -7.80 -11.51
N ALA A 207 -8.08 -8.65 -11.31
CA ALA A 207 -8.23 -10.11 -11.32
C ALA A 207 -9.23 -10.57 -10.25
N TYR A 208 -9.09 -10.05 -9.03
CA TYR A 208 -9.99 -10.37 -7.92
C TYR A 208 -11.43 -9.89 -8.14
N ALA A 209 -11.58 -8.73 -8.77
CA ALA A 209 -12.87 -8.15 -9.15
C ALA A 209 -13.44 -8.71 -10.47
N GLY A 210 -12.75 -9.64 -11.15
CA GLY A 210 -13.19 -10.20 -12.42
C GLY A 210 -13.15 -9.26 -13.62
N CYS A 211 -12.58 -8.05 -13.49
CA CYS A 211 -12.58 -6.99 -14.51
C CYS A 211 -11.16 -6.72 -15.08
N LEU A 212 -10.47 -7.79 -15.47
CA LEU A 212 -9.13 -7.69 -16.07
C LEU A 212 -9.15 -6.89 -17.37
N PRO A 213 -8.13 -6.04 -17.62
CA PRO A 213 -8.04 -5.32 -18.87
C PRO A 213 -7.71 -6.28 -20.02
N GLN A 214 -8.19 -5.95 -21.22
CA GLN A 214 -7.94 -6.70 -22.44
C GLN A 214 -6.52 -6.45 -22.97
N ARG A 215 -5.98 -5.25 -22.74
CA ARG A 215 -4.65 -4.83 -23.22
C ARG A 215 -3.83 -4.17 -22.12
N TRP A 216 -2.53 -4.39 -22.19
CA TRP A 216 -1.54 -3.71 -21.35
C TRP A 216 -0.45 -3.12 -22.23
N PHE A 217 -0.39 -1.80 -22.25
CA PHE A 217 0.66 -1.03 -22.87
C PHE A 217 1.64 -0.52 -21.81
N SER A 218 2.93 -0.70 -22.02
CA SER A 218 3.99 -0.18 -21.17
C SER A 218 4.61 1.04 -21.82
N ASN A 219 4.52 2.19 -21.14
CA ASN A 219 5.14 3.45 -21.57
C ASN A 219 6.66 3.51 -21.36
N ILE A 220 7.24 2.44 -20.82
CA ILE A 220 8.67 2.22 -20.67
C ILE A 220 9.03 0.85 -21.26
N GLY A 221 10.19 0.76 -21.91
CA GLY A 221 10.74 -0.50 -22.41
C GLY A 221 11.29 -1.37 -21.29
N TRP A 222 11.48 -2.66 -21.58
CA TRP A 222 12.05 -3.64 -20.64
C TRP A 222 13.44 -3.25 -20.13
N ARG A 223 14.23 -2.52 -20.92
CA ARG A 223 15.63 -2.14 -20.63
C ARG A 223 15.80 -0.66 -20.27
N ASP A 224 14.71 0.09 -20.13
CA ASP A 224 14.78 1.55 -19.91
C ASP A 224 15.17 1.92 -18.45
N SER A 225 15.27 0.93 -17.54
CA SER A 225 15.66 1.13 -16.14
C SER A 225 17.08 0.63 -15.86
N LYS A 226 17.78 1.26 -14.91
CA LYS A 226 19.08 0.77 -14.42
C LYS A 226 18.97 -0.63 -13.79
N ASP A 227 17.84 -0.92 -13.15
CA ASP A 227 17.55 -2.22 -12.52
C ASP A 227 16.66 -3.10 -13.41
N TRP A 228 16.82 -2.99 -14.74
CA TRP A 228 15.95 -3.64 -15.72
C TRP A 228 15.83 -5.17 -15.52
N LEU A 229 16.92 -5.85 -15.18
CA LEU A 229 16.90 -7.30 -14.92
C LEU A 229 15.98 -7.63 -13.74
N LYS A 230 16.14 -6.89 -12.64
CA LYS A 230 15.34 -7.08 -11.42
C LYS A 230 13.85 -6.88 -11.70
N TYR A 231 13.49 -5.76 -12.33
CA TYR A 231 12.09 -5.41 -12.57
C TYR A 231 11.46 -6.26 -13.69
N GLY A 232 12.22 -6.57 -14.73
CA GLY A 232 11.81 -7.46 -15.80
C GLY A 232 11.51 -8.86 -15.29
N LEU A 233 12.47 -9.48 -14.58
CA LEU A 233 12.30 -10.81 -13.98
C LEU A 233 11.15 -10.85 -12.98
N ALA A 234 11.04 -9.87 -12.09
CA ALA A 234 9.93 -9.81 -11.13
C ALA A 234 8.57 -9.66 -11.82
N THR A 235 8.49 -8.86 -12.89
CA THR A 235 7.27 -8.71 -13.69
C THR A 235 6.90 -10.02 -14.36
N SER A 236 7.85 -10.65 -15.06
CA SER A 236 7.64 -11.95 -15.72
C SER A 236 7.24 -13.04 -14.73
N TYR A 237 7.85 -13.08 -13.55
CA TYR A 237 7.52 -14.02 -12.48
C TYR A 237 6.05 -13.88 -12.02
N ILE A 238 5.61 -12.66 -11.75
CA ILE A 238 4.23 -12.39 -11.30
C ILE A 238 3.24 -12.74 -12.42
N VAL A 239 3.50 -12.28 -13.65
CA VAL A 239 2.64 -12.55 -14.81
C VAL A 239 2.55 -14.06 -15.08
N PHE A 240 3.66 -14.78 -15.00
CA PHE A 240 3.72 -16.23 -15.18
C PHE A 240 2.78 -16.94 -14.19
N TRP A 241 2.91 -16.66 -12.89
CA TRP A 241 2.09 -17.32 -11.87
C TRP A 241 0.61 -16.92 -11.95
N MET A 242 0.29 -15.67 -12.29
CA MET A 242 -1.08 -15.24 -12.51
C MET A 242 -1.72 -16.00 -13.67
N ARG A 243 -1.01 -16.14 -14.80
CA ARG A 243 -1.48 -16.91 -15.96
C ARG A 243 -1.57 -18.40 -15.68
N LEU A 244 -0.59 -18.98 -14.99
CA LEU A 244 -0.58 -20.39 -14.62
C LEU A 244 -1.78 -20.76 -13.73
N LEU A 245 -2.22 -19.83 -12.88
CA LEU A 245 -3.40 -19.99 -12.03
C LEU A 245 -4.72 -19.63 -12.74
N GLY A 246 -4.71 -19.49 -14.06
CA GLY A 246 -5.91 -19.31 -14.89
C GLY A 246 -6.36 -17.85 -15.08
N LEU A 247 -5.60 -16.86 -14.61
CA LEU A 247 -5.92 -15.45 -14.85
C LEU A 247 -5.46 -15.06 -16.27
N ARG A 248 -6.39 -14.61 -17.11
CA ARG A 248 -6.13 -14.21 -18.50
C ARG A 248 -5.50 -12.82 -18.60
N LEU A 249 -4.29 -12.66 -18.06
CA LEU A 249 -3.59 -11.37 -18.06
C LEU A 249 -2.99 -11.06 -19.45
N PRO A 250 -3.18 -9.85 -19.99
CA PRO A 250 -2.43 -9.41 -21.15
C PRO A 250 -0.93 -9.29 -20.81
N LEU A 251 -0.08 -9.55 -21.81
CA LEU A 251 1.35 -9.25 -21.71
C LEU A 251 1.59 -7.76 -22.01
N PRO A 252 2.66 -7.15 -21.47
CA PRO A 252 2.96 -5.75 -21.75
C PRO A 252 3.45 -5.61 -23.19
N GLU A 253 2.71 -4.83 -23.97
CA GLU A 253 3.12 -4.31 -25.27
C GLU A 253 3.85 -2.98 -25.06
N ILE A 254 5.06 -2.82 -25.59
CA ILE A 254 5.82 -1.59 -25.38
C ILE A 254 5.29 -0.51 -26.32
N VAL A 255 4.67 0.53 -25.76
CA VAL A 255 4.17 1.70 -26.48
C VAL A 255 4.63 2.93 -25.71
N LYS A 256 5.71 3.55 -26.18
CA LYS A 256 6.31 4.72 -25.54
C LYS A 256 5.43 5.97 -25.70
N VAL A 257 5.72 7.02 -24.94
CA VAL A 257 4.89 8.25 -24.90
C VAL A 257 4.79 8.94 -26.26
N ASP A 258 5.84 8.87 -27.08
CA ASP A 258 5.88 9.34 -28.47
C ASP A 258 4.97 8.53 -29.43
N GLN A 259 4.47 7.38 -28.98
CA GLN A 259 3.56 6.50 -29.73
C GLN A 259 2.15 6.48 -29.12
N ALA A 260 1.77 7.51 -28.36
CA ALA A 260 0.48 7.61 -27.65
C ALA A 260 -0.74 7.31 -28.52
N LEU A 261 -0.67 7.66 -29.81
CA LEU A 261 -1.75 7.44 -30.79
C LEU A 261 -2.12 5.97 -30.99
N VAL A 262 -1.25 5.02 -30.62
CA VAL A 262 -1.55 3.57 -30.68
C VAL A 262 -2.55 3.15 -29.58
N VAL A 263 -2.67 3.94 -28.51
CA VAL A 263 -3.53 3.65 -27.35
C VAL A 263 -4.87 4.39 -27.42
N ALA A 264 -4.91 5.52 -28.14
CA ALA A 264 -6.09 6.38 -28.30
C ALA A 264 -7.18 5.71 -29.16
#